data_AF-A0A1S2LJL8-F1
#
_entry.id   AF-A0A1S2LJL8-F1
#
_cell.length_a   1.000
_cell.length_b   1.000
_cell.length_c   1.000
_cell.angle_alpha   90.00
_cell.angle_beta   90.00
_cell.angle_gamma   90.00
#
_symmetry.space_group_name_H-M   'P 1'
#
loop_
_entity.id
_entity.type
_entity.pdbx_description
1 polymer ?
#
loop_
_entity_poly.entity_id
_entity_poly.type
_entity_poly.pdbx_seq_one_letter_code
_entity_poly.pdbx_strand_id
1 'polypeptide(L)'
;MKRLFYISTAFILLVLITACNQQLDIDMSEALGKSQETLRELDEIETTAASFNGESDVKFRLMVERHPTEEEAIILFNKILDSIAQYSNHSEVWNYYNGYFDIKSYDSGVIYEATKLIGEDLHILSK
;
A
#
# COMPACT_ATOMS: atom_id res chain seq x y z
N MET A 1 24.64 21.23 40.23
CA MET A 1 25.03 20.40 39.05
C MET A 1 24.23 19.12 38.93
N LYS A 2 24.22 18.20 39.92
CA LYS A 2 23.45 16.93 39.83
C LYS A 2 21.95 17.11 39.51
N ARG A 3 21.26 18.08 40.14
CA ARG A 3 19.84 18.37 39.87
C ARG A 3 19.55 18.84 38.44
N LEU A 4 20.43 19.65 37.85
CA LEU A 4 20.29 20.11 36.45
C LEU A 4 20.49 18.95 35.46
N PHE A 5 21.38 18.02 35.81
CA PHE A 5 21.59 16.81 35.03
C PHE A 5 20.33 15.93 34.99
N TYR A 6 19.70 15.68 36.14
CA TYR A 6 18.44 14.90 36.21
C TYR A 6 17.29 15.55 35.42
N ILE A 7 17.16 16.88 35.45
CA ILE A 7 16.12 17.60 34.70
C ILE A 7 16.38 17.48 33.19
N SER A 8 17.63 17.60 32.75
CA SER A 8 18.01 17.44 31.35
C SER A 8 17.76 16.02 30.85
N THR A 9 18.12 14.99 31.63
CA THR A 9 17.90 13.59 31.25
C THR A 9 16.40 13.24 31.19
N ALA A 10 15.60 13.76 32.13
CA ALA A 10 14.15 13.57 32.12
C ALA A 10 13.49 14.24 30.89
N PHE A 11 13.99 15.40 30.47
CA PHE A 11 13.48 16.10 29.29
C PHE A 11 13.81 15.35 27.98
N ILE A 12 15.02 14.79 27.87
CA ILE A 12 15.41 13.95 26.72
C ILE A 12 14.54 12.70 26.62
N LEU A 13 14.27 12.04 27.75
CA LEU A 13 13.37 10.88 27.80
C LEU A 13 11.93 11.24 27.39
N LEU A 14 11.45 12.44 27.77
CA LEU A 14 10.12 12.91 27.40
C LEU A 14 9.96 13.16 25.89
N VAL A 15 10.99 13.72 25.24
CA VAL A 15 11.01 13.96 23.78
C VAL A 15 11.05 12.64 22.99
N LEU A 16 11.73 11.62 23.50
CA LEU A 16 11.78 10.30 22.87
C LEU A 16 10.41 9.58 22.87
N ILE A 17 9.57 9.82 23.88
CA ILE A 17 8.22 9.22 23.96
C ILE A 17 7.27 9.84 22.92
N THR A 18 7.39 11.13 22.62
CA THR A 18 6.53 11.80 21.64
C THR A 18 6.82 11.44 20.19
N ALA A 19 8.05 10.99 19.88
CA ALA A 19 8.44 10.58 18.53
C ALA A 19 7.88 9.19 18.14
N CYS A 20 7.47 8.36 19.11
CA CYS A 20 6.96 7.02 18.86
C CYS A 20 5.47 6.95 18.51
N ASN A 21 4.74 8.07 18.57
CA ASN A 21 3.28 8.09 18.52
C ASN A 21 2.71 8.88 17.33
N GLN A 22 3.53 9.17 16.32
CA GLN A 22 3.06 9.87 15.13
C GLN A 22 2.31 8.86 14.25
N GLN A 23 1.00 8.72 14.52
CA GLN A 23 0.10 8.05 13.62
C GLN A 23 0.12 8.82 12.30
N LEU A 24 0.56 8.16 11.23
CA LEU A 24 0.57 8.75 9.90
C LEU A 24 -0.85 9.14 9.52
N ASP A 25 -1.04 10.42 9.19
CA ASP A 25 -2.30 10.97 8.71
C ASP A 25 -2.46 10.64 7.21
N ILE A 26 -2.63 9.35 6.91
CA ILE A 26 -2.87 8.86 5.55
C ILE A 26 -4.38 8.71 5.35
N ASP A 27 -4.95 9.52 4.47
CA ASP A 27 -6.29 9.24 3.93
C ASP A 27 -6.19 8.11 2.88
N MET A 28 -6.22 6.87 3.37
CA MET A 28 -6.13 5.70 2.53
C MET A 28 -7.32 5.58 1.57
N SER A 29 -8.49 6.09 1.95
CA SER A 29 -9.68 6.02 1.09
C SER A 29 -9.52 6.94 -0.12
N GLU A 30 -9.02 8.15 0.09
CA GLU A 30 -8.67 9.07 -0.99
C GLU A 30 -7.55 8.51 -1.88
N ALA A 31 -6.50 7.94 -1.28
CA ALA A 31 -5.37 7.36 -2.01
C ALA A 31 -5.82 6.21 -2.94
N LEU A 32 -6.68 5.32 -2.43
CA LEU A 32 -7.24 4.23 -3.24
C LEU A 32 -8.15 4.73 -4.35
N GLY A 33 -9.02 5.71 -4.05
CA GLY A 33 -9.91 6.29 -5.06
C GLY A 33 -9.16 6.90 -6.24
N LYS A 34 -8.10 7.67 -5.96
CA LYS A 34 -7.24 8.24 -7.02
C LYS A 34 -6.46 7.16 -7.77
N SER A 35 -5.91 6.18 -7.06
CA SER A 35 -5.18 5.06 -7.68
C SER A 35 -6.08 4.26 -8.63
N GLN A 36 -7.34 4.01 -8.24
CA GLN A 36 -8.33 3.36 -9.08
C GLN A 36 -8.63 4.15 -10.36
N GLU A 37 -8.80 5.47 -10.25
CA GLU A 37 -9.06 6.34 -11.39
C GLU A 37 -7.90 6.32 -12.37
N THR A 38 -6.66 6.52 -11.89
CA THR A 38 -5.45 6.53 -12.73
C THR A 38 -5.17 5.19 -13.39
N LEU A 39 -5.29 4.07 -12.66
CA LEU A 39 -4.98 2.75 -13.23
C LEU A 39 -6.03 2.28 -14.23
N ARG A 40 -7.28 2.76 -14.12
CA ARG A 40 -8.34 2.49 -15.09
C ARG A 40 -8.13 3.20 -16.42
N GLU A 41 -7.28 4.23 -16.48
CA GLU A 41 -6.93 4.92 -17.74
C GLU A 41 -5.90 4.14 -18.57
N LEU A 42 -5.35 3.04 -18.06
CA LEU A 42 -4.44 2.18 -18.80
C LEU A 42 -5.23 1.29 -19.79
N ASP A 43 -4.79 1.25 -21.05
CA ASP A 43 -5.47 0.53 -22.16
C ASP A 43 -5.77 -0.95 -21.86
N GLU A 44 -5.03 -1.59 -20.95
CA GLU A 44 -5.16 -3.02 -20.64
C GLU A 44 -6.13 -3.31 -19.49
N ILE A 45 -6.58 -2.26 -18.79
CA ILE A 45 -7.40 -2.34 -17.57
C ILE A 45 -8.83 -1.93 -17.90
N GLU A 46 -9.74 -2.88 -17.79
CA GLU A 46 -11.17 -2.63 -18.01
C GLU A 46 -11.80 -1.93 -16.80
N THR A 47 -11.47 -2.41 -15.59
CA THR A 47 -12.00 -1.83 -14.35
C THR A 47 -11.08 -2.11 -13.16
N THR A 48 -11.30 -1.34 -12.09
CA THR A 48 -10.53 -1.42 -10.85
C THR A 48 -11.49 -1.46 -9.66
N ALA A 49 -11.11 -2.18 -8.61
CA ALA A 49 -11.84 -2.18 -7.34
C ALA A 49 -10.84 -2.12 -6.19
N ALA A 50 -11.14 -1.34 -5.15
CA ALA A 50 -10.30 -1.28 -3.96
C ALA A 50 -11.14 -1.23 -2.69
N SER A 51 -10.55 -1.65 -1.58
CA SER A 51 -11.15 -1.53 -0.25
C SER A 51 -10.08 -1.39 0.82
N PHE A 52 -10.41 -0.67 1.88
CA PHE A 52 -9.58 -0.54 3.07
C PHE A 52 -10.41 -0.93 4.30
N ASN A 53 -9.84 -1.73 5.21
CA ASN A 53 -10.56 -2.19 6.40
C ASN A 53 -10.68 -1.14 7.50
N GLY A 54 -10.03 0.02 7.38
CA GLY A 54 -10.00 1.07 8.41
C GLY A 54 -8.82 0.97 9.36
N GLU A 55 -7.99 -0.07 9.25
CA GLU A 55 -6.85 -0.32 10.13
C GLU A 55 -5.54 -0.43 9.32
N SER A 56 -5.25 -1.59 8.75
CA SER A 56 -3.97 -1.90 8.09
C SER A 56 -4.11 -2.56 6.73
N ASP A 57 -5.27 -3.13 6.39
CA ASP A 57 -5.38 -4.01 5.24
C ASP A 57 -6.02 -3.29 4.07
N VAL A 58 -5.23 -3.20 3.00
CA VAL A 58 -5.59 -2.63 1.71
C VAL A 58 -5.80 -3.76 0.72
N LYS A 59 -6.90 -3.71 -0.01
CA LYS A 59 -7.17 -4.63 -1.12
C LYS A 59 -7.33 -3.87 -2.42
N PHE A 60 -6.75 -4.38 -3.50
CA PHE A 60 -6.87 -3.79 -4.83
C PHE A 60 -6.99 -4.87 -5.91
N ARG A 61 -7.96 -4.72 -6.81
CA ARG A 61 -8.23 -5.63 -7.92
C ARG A 61 -8.13 -4.89 -9.24
N LEU A 62 -7.41 -5.48 -10.18
CA LEU A 62 -7.43 -5.10 -11.59
C LEU A 62 -8.26 -6.13 -12.37
N MET A 63 -9.18 -5.64 -13.18
CA MET A 63 -9.84 -6.44 -14.21
C MET A 63 -9.18 -6.14 -15.55
N VAL A 64 -8.69 -7.17 -16.23
CA VAL A 64 -7.96 -7.05 -17.49
C VAL A 64 -8.75 -7.66 -18.64
N GLU A 65 -8.65 -7.04 -19.82
CA GLU A 65 -9.31 -7.54 -21.03
C GLU A 65 -8.60 -8.78 -21.60
N ARG A 66 -7.26 -8.81 -21.52
CA ARG A 66 -6.42 -9.91 -22.00
C ARG A 66 -5.64 -10.53 -20.85
N HIS A 67 -5.32 -11.82 -20.99
CA HIS A 67 -4.49 -12.53 -20.02
C HIS A 67 -3.05 -11.98 -20.08
N PRO A 68 -2.52 -11.37 -18.99
CA PRO A 68 -1.18 -10.82 -19.00
C PRO A 68 -0.14 -11.92 -18.81
N THR A 69 1.06 -11.69 -19.31
CA THR A 69 2.23 -12.50 -18.93
C THR A 69 2.58 -12.27 -17.47
N GLU A 70 3.43 -13.13 -16.90
CA GLU A 70 3.91 -12.95 -15.53
C GLU A 70 4.68 -11.62 -15.37
N GLU A 71 5.48 -11.25 -16.36
CA GLU A 71 6.22 -9.97 -16.38
C GLU A 71 5.26 -8.76 -16.39
N GLU A 72 4.21 -8.83 -17.21
CA GLU A 72 3.16 -7.80 -17.26
C GLU A 72 2.41 -7.71 -15.92
N ALA A 73 2.09 -8.84 -15.30
CA ALA A 73 1.45 -8.89 -13.99
C ALA A 73 2.33 -8.25 -12.91
N ILE A 74 3.64 -8.53 -12.90
CA ILE A 74 4.61 -7.90 -11.98
C ILE A 74 4.60 -6.38 -12.17
N ILE A 75 4.62 -5.90 -13.42
CA ILE A 75 4.58 -4.46 -13.71
C ILE A 75 3.28 -3.84 -13.19
N LEU A 76 2.14 -4.50 -13.40
CA LEU A 76 0.84 -4.02 -12.94
C LEU A 76 0.76 -3.96 -11.40
N PHE A 77 1.24 -4.98 -10.69
CA PHE A 77 1.26 -4.93 -9.22
C PHE A 77 2.17 -3.82 -8.69
N ASN A 78 3.33 -3.60 -9.30
CA ASN A 78 4.18 -2.47 -8.90
C ASN A 78 3.51 -1.12 -9.18
N LYS A 79 2.77 -0.98 -10.30
CA LYS A 79 1.97 0.23 -10.57
C LYS A 79 0.90 0.48 -9.51
N ILE A 80 0.26 -0.57 -8.98
CA ILE A 80 -0.65 -0.44 -7.83
C ILE A 80 0.09 0.11 -6.61
N LEU A 81 1.23 -0.51 -6.25
CA LEU A 81 2.04 -0.09 -5.10
C LEU A 81 2.48 1.37 -5.21
N ASP A 82 3.00 1.75 -6.38
CA ASP A 82 3.54 3.07 -6.65
C ASP A 82 2.43 4.12 -6.65
N SER A 83 1.28 3.82 -7.25
CA SER A 83 0.15 4.75 -7.30
C SER A 83 -0.42 5.04 -5.91
N ILE A 84 -0.57 4.01 -5.07
CA ILE A 84 -1.03 4.19 -3.68
C ILE A 84 0.01 4.96 -2.86
N ALA A 85 1.29 4.66 -3.00
CA ALA A 85 2.37 5.39 -2.33
C ALA A 85 2.41 6.87 -2.75
N GLN A 86 2.21 7.14 -4.04
CA GLN A 86 2.11 8.50 -4.57
C GLN A 86 0.91 9.25 -3.98
N TYR A 87 -0.30 8.67 -4.05
CA TYR A 87 -1.52 9.37 -3.64
C TYR A 87 -1.75 9.39 -2.13
N SER A 88 -1.10 8.53 -1.36
CA SER A 88 -1.02 8.65 0.10
C SER A 88 -0.09 9.77 0.55
N ASN A 89 0.72 10.35 -0.36
CA ASN A 89 1.80 11.29 -0.03
C ASN A 89 2.86 10.71 0.93
N HIS A 90 2.99 9.38 0.99
CA HIS A 90 3.92 8.68 1.86
C HIS A 90 4.59 7.52 1.13
N SER A 91 5.85 7.69 0.73
CA SER A 91 6.66 6.66 0.07
C SER A 91 6.83 5.40 0.91
N GLU A 92 6.71 5.53 2.23
CA GLU A 92 6.84 4.45 3.21
C GLU A 92 5.49 3.83 3.61
N VAL A 93 4.40 4.08 2.87
CA VAL A 93 3.06 3.54 3.19
C VAL A 93 3.08 2.04 3.50
N TRP A 94 3.87 1.26 2.77
CA TRP A 94 3.96 -0.20 2.95
C TRP A 94 4.74 -0.64 4.21
N ASN A 95 5.27 0.29 5.00
CA ASN A 95 5.77 0.02 6.35
C ASN A 95 4.64 -0.01 7.40
N TYR A 96 3.42 0.37 7.01
CA TYR A 96 2.27 0.53 7.92
C TYR A 96 1.02 -0.25 7.48
N TYR A 97 0.94 -0.62 6.20
CA TYR A 97 -0.21 -1.31 5.62
C TYR A 97 0.19 -2.62 4.96
N ASN A 98 -0.71 -3.60 5.05
CA ASN A 98 -0.65 -4.84 4.28
C ASN A 98 -1.44 -4.66 2.98
N GLY A 99 -0.85 -5.05 1.86
CA GLY A 99 -1.48 -5.04 0.55
C GLY A 99 -1.86 -6.44 0.09
N TYR A 100 -3.11 -6.62 -0.32
CA TYR A 100 -3.61 -7.85 -0.95
C TYR A 100 -4.17 -7.50 -2.32
N PHE A 101 -3.57 -8.04 -3.36
CA PHE A 101 -3.88 -7.64 -4.73
C PHE A 101 -4.24 -8.83 -5.59
N ASP A 102 -5.08 -8.61 -6.58
CA ASP A 102 -5.33 -9.61 -7.61
C ASP A 102 -5.54 -8.98 -8.99
N ILE A 103 -5.26 -9.80 -10.01
CA ILE A 103 -5.56 -9.54 -11.41
C ILE A 103 -6.56 -10.59 -11.85
N LYS A 104 -7.68 -10.14 -12.42
CA LYS A 104 -8.82 -10.96 -12.80
C LYS A 104 -9.19 -10.75 -14.27
N SER A 105 -9.64 -11.80 -14.95
CA SER A 105 -10.37 -11.70 -16.22
C SER A 105 -11.79 -12.26 -16.09
N TYR A 106 -12.67 -11.94 -17.05
CA TYR A 106 -14.01 -12.54 -17.09
C TYR A 106 -13.96 -14.04 -17.30
N ASP A 107 -13.05 -14.51 -18.16
CA ASP A 107 -13.03 -15.91 -18.61
C ASP A 107 -12.36 -16.85 -17.60
N SER A 108 -11.30 -16.40 -16.93
CA SER A 108 -10.46 -17.26 -16.09
C SER A 108 -10.64 -17.00 -14.58
N GLY A 109 -11.36 -15.95 -14.20
CA GLY A 109 -11.40 -15.52 -12.81
C GLY A 109 -10.06 -14.91 -12.40
N VAL A 110 -9.60 -15.20 -11.17
CA VAL A 110 -8.32 -14.68 -10.67
C VAL A 110 -7.17 -15.39 -11.38
N ILE A 111 -6.30 -14.63 -12.01
CA ILE A 111 -5.15 -15.12 -12.78
C ILE A 111 -3.87 -15.02 -11.95
N TYR A 112 -3.69 -13.86 -11.29
CA TYR A 112 -2.56 -13.62 -10.41
C TYR A 112 -3.05 -13.02 -9.10
N GLU A 113 -2.38 -13.40 -8.03
CA GLU A 113 -2.50 -12.80 -6.70
C GLU A 113 -1.15 -12.22 -6.30
N ALA A 114 -1.17 -11.12 -5.56
CA ALA A 114 0.03 -10.60 -4.93
C ALA A 114 -0.23 -10.15 -3.50
N THR A 115 0.80 -10.23 -2.66
CA THR A 115 0.74 -9.78 -1.28
C THR A 115 1.98 -8.97 -0.94
N LYS A 116 1.78 -7.82 -0.29
CA LYS A 116 2.83 -6.96 0.25
C LYS A 116 2.59 -6.81 1.75
N LEU A 117 3.24 -7.64 2.56
CA LEU A 117 3.13 -7.55 4.02
C LEU A 117 4.16 -6.56 4.57
N ILE A 118 3.87 -6.02 5.76
CA ILE A 118 4.79 -5.11 6.46
C ILE A 118 6.13 -5.80 6.69
N GLY A 119 7.20 -5.19 6.18
CA GLY A 119 8.56 -5.71 6.30
C GLY A 119 8.92 -6.85 5.34
N GLU A 120 8.02 -7.23 4.44
CA GLU A 120 8.26 -8.28 3.43
C GLU A 120 8.26 -7.70 2.02
N ASP A 121 8.96 -8.35 1.10
CA ASP A 121 8.90 -7.99 -0.33
C ASP A 121 7.55 -8.36 -0.95
N LEU A 122 7.26 -7.81 -2.14
CA LEU A 122 6.06 -8.17 -2.89
C LEU A 122 6.17 -9.65 -3.32
N HIS A 123 5.23 -10.47 -2.87
CA HIS A 123 5.12 -11.86 -3.25
C HIS A 123 3.99 -12.05 -4.26
N ILE A 124 4.26 -12.73 -5.39
CA ILE A 124 3.31 -12.91 -6.49
C ILE A 124 3.10 -14.40 -6.75
N LEU A 125 1.84 -14.79 -6.97
CA LEU A 125 1.42 -16.15 -7.24
C LEU A 125 0.53 -16.19 -8.50
N SER A 126 0.86 -17.07 -9.44
CA SER A 126 -0.01 -17.41 -10.58
C SER A 126 -1.01 -18.50 -10.18
N LYS A 127 -2.22 -18.47 -10.76
CA LYS A 127 -3.32 -19.41 -10.50
C LYS A 127 -3.69 -20.25 -11.71
#